data_AF-X1L3X1-F1
#
_entry.id   AF-X1L3X1-F1
#
_cell.length_a   1.000
_cell.length_b   1.000
_cell.length_c   1.000
_cell.angle_alpha   90.00
_cell.angle_beta   90.00
_cell.angle_gamma   90.00
#
_symmetry.space_group_name_H-M   'P 1'
#
loop_
_entity.id
_entity.type
_entity.pdbx_description
1 polymer ?
#
loop_
_entity_poly.entity_id
_entity_poly.type
_entity_poly.pdbx_seq_one_letter_code
_entity_poly.pdbx_strand_id
1 'polypeptide(L)'
;GLTSKQTFLPYHKAKKYNWLAESVSEEEILVSQRKLGEVGYFVEPASATSLYAVKKLFKAGKIEKGATVVMMLTGTGLKDLDVFQYYHLDVMESDIEKIEDDVRNLLLLKREGGRMISLPEAKILRGLIGQL
;
A
#
# COMPACT_ATOMS: atom_id res chain seq x y z
N GLY A 1 -3.69 -19.21 -28.00
CA GLY A 1 -3.80 -20.62 -27.58
C GLY A 1 -3.23 -20.95 -26.19
N LEU A 2 -2.90 -19.96 -25.34
CA LEU A 2 -2.43 -20.19 -23.96
C LEU A 2 -3.33 -19.51 -22.91
N THR A 3 -4.02 -18.43 -23.31
CA THR A 3 -4.97 -17.67 -22.49
C THR A 3 -6.23 -18.44 -22.13
N SER A 4 -6.69 -19.39 -22.96
CA SER A 4 -7.89 -20.17 -22.64
C SER A 4 -7.64 -21.18 -21.51
N LYS A 5 -6.52 -21.91 -21.49
CA LYS A 5 -6.31 -22.93 -20.44
C LYS A 5 -6.10 -22.34 -19.04
N GLN A 6 -5.40 -21.21 -18.94
CA GLN A 6 -5.09 -20.58 -17.65
C GLN A 6 -6.33 -20.02 -16.94
N THR A 7 -7.28 -19.45 -17.68
CA THR A 7 -8.52 -18.92 -17.09
C THR A 7 -9.58 -19.99 -16.88
N PHE A 8 -9.67 -20.98 -17.79
CA PHE A 8 -10.73 -21.98 -17.73
C PHE A 8 -10.59 -22.89 -16.51
N LEU A 9 -9.39 -23.36 -16.16
CA LEU A 9 -9.23 -24.33 -15.07
C LEU A 9 -9.62 -23.75 -13.69
N PRO A 10 -9.15 -22.56 -13.27
CA PRO A 10 -9.60 -21.92 -12.02
C PRO A 10 -11.10 -21.64 -12.01
N TYR A 11 -11.65 -21.11 -13.10
CA TYR A 11 -13.08 -20.84 -13.21
C TYR A 11 -13.94 -22.11 -13.09
N HIS A 12 -13.57 -23.18 -13.80
CA HIS A 12 -14.26 -24.46 -13.71
C HIS A 12 -14.18 -25.08 -12.32
N LYS A 13 -13.02 -24.98 -11.65
CA LYS A 13 -12.87 -25.45 -10.26
C LYS A 13 -13.74 -24.63 -9.30
N ALA A 14 -13.72 -23.30 -9.41
CA ALA A 14 -14.54 -22.43 -8.57
C ALA A 14 -16.04 -22.76 -8.74
N LYS A 15 -16.50 -22.93 -9.99
CA LYS A 15 -17.88 -23.36 -10.28
C LYS A 15 -18.19 -24.76 -9.74
N LYS A 16 -17.28 -25.73 -9.93
CA LYS A 16 -17.47 -27.12 -9.49
C LYS A 16 -17.57 -27.25 -7.96
N TYR A 17 -16.75 -26.50 -7.23
CA TYR A 17 -16.67 -26.58 -5.77
C TYR A 17 -17.39 -25.44 -5.06
N ASN A 18 -18.14 -24.62 -5.79
CA ASN A 18 -18.84 -23.44 -5.29
C ASN A 18 -17.91 -22.51 -4.47
N TRP A 19 -16.66 -22.37 -4.91
CA TRP A 19 -15.72 -21.45 -4.28
C TRP A 19 -16.05 -20.01 -4.63
N LEU A 20 -15.88 -19.13 -3.66
CA LEU A 20 -16.05 -17.70 -3.85
C LEU A 20 -14.94 -17.16 -4.77
N ALA A 21 -15.33 -16.29 -5.69
CA ALA A 21 -14.43 -15.57 -6.57
C ALA A 21 -14.96 -14.15 -6.74
N GLU A 22 -14.06 -13.18 -6.82
CA GLU A 22 -14.40 -11.77 -6.92
C GLU A 22 -13.36 -11.04 -7.78
N SER A 23 -13.80 -10.06 -8.57
CA SER A 23 -12.90 -9.23 -9.37
C SER A 23 -12.41 -8.03 -8.56
N VAL A 24 -11.22 -7.55 -8.91
CA VAL A 24 -10.56 -6.44 -8.22
C VAL A 24 -9.98 -5.51 -9.27
N SER A 25 -10.28 -4.22 -9.19
CA SER A 25 -9.71 -3.22 -10.09
C SER A 25 -8.27 -2.86 -9.69
N GLU A 26 -7.54 -2.21 -10.59
CA GLU A 26 -6.19 -1.74 -10.34
C GLU A 26 -6.14 -0.76 -9.16
N GLU A 27 -7.10 0.15 -9.05
CA GLU A 27 -7.21 1.09 -7.94
C GLU A 27 -7.46 0.38 -6.60
N GLU A 28 -8.28 -0.67 -6.61
CA GLU A 28 -8.57 -1.48 -5.42
C GLU A 28 -7.36 -2.31 -4.97
N ILE A 29 -6.55 -2.74 -5.93
CA ILE A 29 -5.26 -3.39 -5.69
C ILE A 29 -4.30 -2.41 -5.01
N LEU A 30 -4.14 -1.19 -5.53
CA LEU A 30 -3.28 -0.16 -4.95
C LEU A 30 -3.72 0.24 -3.53
N VAL A 31 -5.04 0.34 -3.29
CA VAL A 31 -5.58 0.57 -1.94
C VAL A 31 -5.19 -0.57 -0.99
N SER A 32 -5.22 -1.82 -1.46
CA SER A 32 -4.87 -2.98 -0.63
C SER A 32 -3.38 -3.07 -0.36
N GLN A 33 -2.56 -2.81 -1.39
CA GLN A 33 -1.11 -2.81 -1.27
C GLN A 33 -0.66 -1.74 -0.28
N ARG A 34 -1.22 -0.53 -0.35
CA ARG A 34 -0.96 0.54 0.62
C ARG A 34 -1.29 0.11 2.05
N LYS A 35 -2.49 -0.47 2.26
CA LYS A 35 -2.92 -0.94 3.59
C LYS A 35 -2.03 -2.03 4.16
N LEU A 36 -1.55 -2.94 3.30
CA LEU A 36 -0.59 -3.96 3.70
C LEU A 36 0.75 -3.32 4.09
N GLY A 37 1.22 -2.32 3.32
CA GLY A 37 2.42 -1.55 3.63
C GLY A 37 2.33 -0.81 4.97
N GLU A 38 1.17 -0.19 5.27
CA GLU A 38 0.91 0.51 6.54
C GLU A 38 1.06 -0.39 7.77
N VAL A 39 0.89 -1.71 7.62
CA VAL A 39 1.05 -2.70 8.69
C VAL A 39 2.34 -3.52 8.57
N GLY A 40 3.25 -3.14 7.67
CA GLY A 40 4.59 -3.74 7.53
C GLY A 40 4.73 -4.85 6.49
N TYR A 41 3.71 -5.10 5.66
CA TYR A 41 3.80 -6.08 4.56
C TYR A 41 4.04 -5.37 3.22
N PHE A 42 5.28 -5.40 2.75
CA PHE A 42 5.64 -4.89 1.42
C PHE A 42 5.51 -5.96 0.35
N VAL A 43 4.35 -5.99 -0.32
CA VAL A 43 3.97 -7.02 -1.30
C VAL A 43 3.86 -6.47 -2.72
N GLU A 44 3.99 -7.34 -3.71
CA GLU A 44 3.68 -7.00 -5.12
C GLU A 44 2.16 -6.75 -5.30
N PRO A 45 1.74 -6.02 -6.35
CA PRO A 45 0.32 -5.70 -6.60
C PRO A 45 -0.58 -6.95 -6.69
N ALA A 46 -0.14 -7.98 -7.42
CA ALA A 46 -0.91 -9.21 -7.59
C ALA A 46 -1.23 -9.90 -6.25
N SER A 47 -0.29 -9.91 -5.31
CA SER A 47 -0.46 -10.49 -3.97
C SER A 47 -1.47 -9.70 -3.12
N ALA A 48 -1.58 -8.38 -3.34
CA ALA A 48 -2.49 -7.51 -2.60
C ALA A 48 -3.98 -7.67 -2.99
N THR A 49 -4.27 -8.28 -4.15
CA THR A 49 -5.65 -8.53 -4.65
C THR A 49 -6.54 -9.22 -3.62
N SER A 50 -5.97 -10.16 -2.87
CA SER A 50 -6.67 -11.00 -1.90
C SER A 50 -7.38 -10.18 -0.80
N LEU A 51 -6.74 -9.10 -0.33
CA LEU A 51 -7.30 -8.27 0.74
C LEU A 51 -8.58 -7.56 0.31
N TYR A 52 -8.61 -6.97 -0.89
CA TYR A 52 -9.83 -6.30 -1.35
C TYR A 52 -10.92 -7.29 -1.75
N ALA A 53 -10.56 -8.42 -2.35
CA ALA A 53 -11.51 -9.48 -2.68
C ALA A 53 -12.22 -9.98 -1.41
N VAL A 54 -11.47 -10.25 -0.33
CA VAL A 54 -12.03 -10.60 0.98
C VAL A 54 -12.96 -9.50 1.50
N LYS A 55 -12.55 -8.23 1.41
CA LYS A 55 -13.38 -7.08 1.80
C LYS A 55 -14.71 -7.03 1.03
N LYS A 56 -14.71 -7.27 -0.29
CA LYS A 56 -15.94 -7.31 -1.11
C LYS A 56 -16.83 -8.49 -0.74
N LEU A 57 -16.26 -9.69 -0.65
CA LEU A 57 -16.99 -10.91 -0.29
C LEU A 57 -17.60 -10.83 1.10
N PHE A 58 -16.88 -10.25 2.07
CA PHE A 58 -17.41 -9.98 3.41
C PHE A 58 -18.59 -8.99 3.37
N LYS A 59 -18.45 -7.87 2.65
CA LYS A 59 -19.55 -6.89 2.49
C LYS A 59 -20.77 -7.48 1.78
N ALA A 60 -20.56 -8.42 0.86
CA ALA A 60 -21.63 -9.13 0.15
C ALA A 60 -22.27 -10.25 1.00
N GLY A 61 -21.87 -10.42 2.27
CA GLY A 61 -22.37 -11.46 3.16
C GLY A 61 -21.96 -12.88 2.77
N LYS A 62 -20.92 -13.04 1.94
CA LYS A 62 -20.40 -14.35 1.51
C LYS A 62 -19.38 -14.93 2.49
N ILE A 63 -18.73 -14.08 3.28
CA ILE A 63 -17.86 -14.47 4.39
C ILE A 63 -18.57 -14.09 5.68
N GLU A 64 -18.74 -15.06 6.57
CA GLU A 64 -19.44 -14.88 7.84
C GLU A 64 -18.66 -14.00 8.81
N LYS A 65 -19.39 -13.30 9.68
CA LYS A 65 -18.77 -12.55 10.78
C LYS A 65 -18.07 -13.52 11.73
N GLY A 66 -16.79 -13.27 12.00
CA GLY A 66 -15.96 -14.13 12.86
C GLY A 66 -15.20 -15.24 12.11
N ALA A 67 -15.37 -15.36 10.79
CA ALA A 67 -14.59 -16.30 9.99
C ALA A 67 -13.08 -15.99 10.08
N THR A 68 -12.26 -17.03 10.20
CA THR A 68 -10.81 -16.93 10.05
C THR A 68 -10.44 -17.01 8.58
N VAL A 69 -9.74 -16.00 8.08
CA VAL A 69 -9.30 -15.93 6.68
C VAL A 69 -7.78 -15.96 6.63
N VAL A 70 -7.22 -16.85 5.82
CA VAL A 70 -5.80 -16.91 5.52
C VAL A 70 -5.57 -16.35 4.12
N MET A 71 -4.75 -15.30 4.02
CA MET A 71 -4.37 -14.69 2.73
C MET A 71 -2.95 -15.13 2.37
N MET A 72 -2.76 -15.55 1.12
CA MET A 72 -1.44 -15.89 0.60
C MET A 72 -0.79 -14.65 -0.02
N LEU A 73 0.29 -14.18 0.60
CA LEU A 73 1.11 -13.08 0.10
C LEU A 73 2.37 -13.68 -0.54
N THR A 74 2.28 -14.02 -1.83
CA THR A 74 3.27 -14.88 -2.50
C THR A 74 4.47 -14.12 -3.08
N GLY A 75 4.34 -12.81 -3.28
CA GLY A 75 5.38 -11.98 -3.87
C GLY A 75 5.74 -10.76 -3.04
N THR A 76 7.03 -10.45 -3.03
CA THR A 76 7.62 -9.27 -2.38
C THR A 76 7.48 -8.05 -3.29
N GLY A 77 7.20 -6.89 -2.69
CA GLY A 77 7.15 -5.62 -3.41
C GLY A 77 8.49 -5.22 -4.06
N LEU A 78 9.61 -5.82 -3.65
CA LEU A 78 10.92 -5.55 -4.25
C LEU A 78 11.05 -6.06 -5.69
N LYS A 79 10.15 -6.96 -6.14
CA LYS A 79 10.15 -7.49 -7.51
C LYS A 79 9.53 -6.53 -8.52
N ASP A 80 8.69 -5.61 -8.07
CA ASP A 80 7.86 -4.77 -8.92
C ASP A 80 7.90 -3.33 -8.41
N LEU A 81 9.04 -2.67 -8.66
CA LEU A 81 9.27 -1.28 -8.25
C LEU A 81 8.55 -0.29 -9.16
N ASP A 82 8.13 -0.70 -10.36
CA ASP A 82 7.40 0.18 -11.29
C ASP A 82 6.06 0.62 -10.71
N VAL A 83 5.50 -0.13 -9.76
CA VAL A 83 4.29 0.28 -9.04
C VAL A 83 4.43 1.64 -8.32
N PHE A 84 5.66 2.06 -7.99
CA PHE A 84 5.88 3.34 -7.33
C PHE A 84 5.42 4.54 -8.16
N GLN A 85 5.28 4.41 -9.49
CA GLN A 85 4.73 5.48 -10.34
C GLN A 85 3.28 5.85 -9.98
N TYR A 86 2.54 4.93 -9.38
CA TYR A 86 1.15 5.15 -8.92
C TYR A 86 1.08 5.78 -7.53
N TYR A 87 2.23 5.93 -6.86
CA TYR A 87 2.33 6.55 -5.55
C TYR A 87 2.95 7.95 -5.68
N HIS A 88 2.27 8.95 -5.13
CA HIS A 88 2.86 10.26 -4.92
C HIS A 88 3.78 10.22 -3.70
N LEU A 89 5.01 9.75 -3.91
CA LEU A 89 6.07 9.75 -2.92
C LEU A 89 6.84 11.07 -2.98
N ASP A 90 6.92 11.77 -1.86
CA ASP A 90 7.81 12.91 -1.71
C ASP A 90 9.20 12.36 -1.35
N VAL A 91 10.03 12.17 -2.39
CA VAL A 91 11.39 11.65 -2.21
C VAL A 91 12.35 12.81 -2.02
N MET A 92 13.11 12.77 -0.93
CA MET A 92 14.22 13.68 -0.67
C MET A 92 15.50 12.87 -0.62
N GLU A 93 16.39 13.12 -1.58
CA GLU A 93 17.76 12.61 -1.51
C GLU A 93 18.58 13.51 -0.58
N SER A 94 19.39 12.90 0.29
CA SER A 94 20.20 13.61 1.27
C SER A 94 21.53 12.89 1.46
N ASP A 95 22.61 13.67 1.53
CA ASP A 95 23.94 13.17 1.84
C ASP A 95 24.04 12.82 3.32
N ILE A 96 24.85 11.82 3.67
CA ILE A 96 25.06 11.43 5.08
C ILE A 96 25.55 12.58 5.96
N GLU A 97 26.29 13.53 5.39
CA GLU A 97 26.80 14.71 6.09
C GLU A 97 25.71 15.74 6.43
N LYS A 98 24.58 15.72 5.71
CA LYS A 98 23.48 16.71 5.82
C LYS A 98 22.17 16.11 6.30
N ILE A 99 22.12 14.78 6.49
CA ILE A 99 20.90 14.05 6.83
C ILE A 99 20.23 14.59 8.10
N GLU A 100 21.01 15.04 9.08
CA GLU A 100 20.46 15.64 10.31
C GLU A 100 19.69 16.94 10.01
N ASP A 101 20.30 17.85 9.25
CA ASP A 101 19.69 19.13 8.90
C ASP A 101 18.46 18.95 8.01
N ASP A 102 18.53 18.00 7.07
CA ASP A 102 17.45 17.69 6.15
C ASP A 102 16.24 17.09 6.86
N VAL A 103 16.46 16.12 7.75
CA VAL A 103 15.40 15.57 8.62
C VAL A 103 14.84 16.65 9.54
N ARG A 104 15.69 17.50 10.11
CA ARG A 104 15.26 18.62 10.95
C ARG A 104 14.36 19.58 10.17
N ASN A 105 14.74 19.95 8.95
CA ASN A 105 13.94 20.82 8.10
C ASN A 105 12.60 20.18 7.73
N LEU A 106 12.58 18.88 7.44
CA LEU A 106 11.34 18.13 7.16
C LEU A 106 10.38 18.15 8.35
N LEU A 107 10.87 17.94 9.57
CA LEU A 107 10.05 17.96 10.79
C LEU A 107 9.45 19.34 11.08
N LEU A 108 10.05 20.42 10.56
CA LEU A 108 9.58 21.80 10.69
C LEU A 108 8.53 22.18 9.63
N LEU A 109 8.22 21.28 8.70
CA LEU A 109 7.21 21.46 7.66
C LEU A 109 5.95 20.64 8.01
N LYS A 110 4.77 21.23 7.83
CA LYS A 110 3.47 20.56 7.92
C LYS A 110 2.95 20.27 6.52
N ARG A 111 2.24 19.15 6.37
CA ARG A 111 1.55 18.82 5.12
C ARG A 111 0.09 19.28 5.21
N GLU A 112 -0.34 20.16 4.30
CA GLU A 112 -1.75 20.53 4.13
C GLU A 112 -2.15 20.38 2.66
N GLY A 113 -3.18 19.56 2.38
CA GLY A 113 -3.74 19.41 1.04
C GLY A 113 -2.73 19.00 -0.04
N GLY A 114 -1.73 18.16 0.29
CA GLY A 114 -0.71 17.71 -0.64
C GLY A 114 0.45 18.69 -0.87
N ARG A 115 0.47 19.85 -0.22
CA ARG A 115 1.58 20.82 -0.26
C ARG A 115 2.32 20.87 1.07
N MET A 116 3.64 21.05 1.00
CA MET A 116 4.48 21.31 2.17
C MET A 116 4.38 22.79 2.53
N ILE A 117 4.01 23.08 3.78
CA ILE A 117 3.92 24.43 4.33
C ILE A 117 4.77 24.53 5.59
N SER A 118 5.40 25.67 5.85
CA SER A 118 6.18 25.87 7.08
C SER A 118 5.27 25.91 8.31
N LEU A 119 5.63 25.19 9.38
CA LEU A 119 4.93 25.33 10.66
C LEU A 119 5.12 26.74 11.23
N PRO A 120 4.09 27.39 11.77
CA PRO A 120 4.25 28.67 12.48
C PRO A 120 5.26 28.59 13.64
N GLU A 121 5.31 27.44 14.31
CA GLU A 121 6.22 27.11 15.41
C GLU A 121 7.65 26.82 14.95
N ALA A 122 7.90 26.68 13.64
CA ALA A 122 9.23 26.42 13.10
C ALA A 122 10.24 27.54 13.42
N LYS A 123 9.77 28.78 13.66
CA LYS A 123 10.62 29.88 14.16
C LYS A 123 11.08 29.65 15.61
N ILE A 124 10.23 29.05 16.45
CA ILE A 124 10.52 28.80 17.88
C ILE A 124 11.51 27.63 18.01
N LEU A 125 11.28 26.54 17.27
CA LEU A 125 12.19 25.39 17.25
C LEU A 125 13.57 25.74 16.66
N ARG A 126 13.65 26.57 15.62
CA ARG A 126 14.95 27.07 15.11
C ARG A 126 15.76 27.82 16.17
N GLY A 127 15.10 28.54 17.09
CA GLY A 127 15.75 29.23 18.20
C GLY A 127 16.23 28.30 19.32
N LEU A 128 15.47 27.24 19.61
CA LEU A 128 15.79 26.28 20.66
C LEU A 128 16.92 25.32 20.29
N ILE A 129 16.96 24.83 19.04
CA ILE A 129 17.99 23.87 18.62
C ILE A 129 19.27 24.56 18.08
N GLY A 130 19.24 25.86 17.82
CA GLY A 130 20.46 26.64 17.54
C GLY A 130 21.23 27.08 18.80
N GLN A 131 20.72 26.74 19.99
CA GLN A 131 21.32 27.04 21.30
C GLN A 131 21.82 25.79 22.04
N LEU A 132 21.71 24.61 21.42
CA LEU A 132 22.38 23.36 21.83
C LEU A 132 23.59 23.13 20.93
#